data_AF-A0A6V7JQ82-F1
#
_entry.id   AF-A0A6V7JQ82-F1
#
_cell.length_a   1.000
_cell.length_b   1.000
_cell.length_c   1.000
_cell.angle_alpha   90.00
_cell.angle_beta   90.00
_cell.angle_gamma   90.00
#
_symmetry.space_group_name_H-M   'P 1'
#
loop_
_entity.id
_entity.type
_entity.pdbx_description
1 polymer ?
#
loop_
_entity_poly.entity_id
_entity_poly.type
_entity_poly.pdbx_seq_one_letter_code
_entity_poly.pdbx_strand_id
1 'polypeptide(L)'
;MLSDGLYKMGILETVLQWARRFIPVYAYQFGYQGSASHTSHYGDTVRKYGVAHRDDLLYLFPIVDQSFSGVTMSKKDYEMVDIMTGLWYNFAKYG
;
A
#
# COMPACT_ATOMS: atom_id res chain seq x y z
N MET A 1 10.88 15.02 -2.12
CA MET A 1 10.09 16.26 -2.37
C MET A 1 8.61 15.97 -2.57
N LEU A 2 8.11 15.44 -3.70
CA LEU A 2 6.66 15.25 -3.90
C LEU A 2 6.03 14.25 -2.91
N SER A 3 6.61 13.06 -2.72
CA SER A 3 6.08 12.07 -1.77
C SER A 3 6.05 12.59 -0.33
N ASP A 4 7.05 13.37 0.06
CA ASP A 4 7.14 13.93 1.41
C ASP A 4 6.09 15.02 1.61
N GLY A 5 5.97 15.94 0.66
CA GLY A 5 5.06 17.09 0.74
C GLY A 5 3.58 16.73 0.61
N LEU A 6 3.23 15.74 -0.21
CA LEU A 6 1.83 15.35 -0.41
C LEU A 6 1.32 14.31 0.60
N TYR A 7 2.20 13.46 1.13
CA TYR A 7 1.78 12.31 1.94
C TYR A 7 2.57 12.18 3.25
N LYS A 8 3.89 11.95 3.19
CA LYS A 8 4.62 11.46 4.37
C LYS A 8 4.66 12.45 5.52
N MET A 9 4.90 13.74 5.25
CA MET A 9 5.01 14.74 6.32
C MET A 9 3.68 14.91 7.06
N GLY A 10 2.57 15.04 6.33
CA GLY A 10 1.24 15.15 6.94
C GLY A 10 0.83 13.91 7.74
N ILE A 11 1.15 12.71 7.23
CA ILE A 11 0.92 11.45 7.97
C ILE A 11 1.76 11.42 9.26
N LEU A 12 3.06 11.74 9.16
CA LEU A 12 3.96 11.74 10.31
C LEU A 12 3.53 12.73 11.39
N GLU A 13 3.19 13.95 11.00
CA GLU A 13 2.67 14.97 11.93
C GLU A 13 1.40 14.50 12.63
N THR A 14 0.48 13.88 11.89
CA THR A 14 -0.76 13.32 12.43
C THR A 14 -0.46 12.22 13.45
N VAL A 15 0.38 11.25 13.11
CA VAL A 15 0.78 10.16 14.01
C VAL A 15 1.38 10.71 15.30
N LEU A 16 2.30 11.68 15.21
CA LEU A 16 2.94 12.30 16.36
C LEU A 16 1.95 13.08 17.25
N GLN A 17 0.96 13.75 16.66
CA GLN A 17 -0.07 14.46 17.40
C GLN A 17 -1.00 13.50 18.17
N TRP A 18 -1.43 12.42 17.54
CA TRP A 18 -2.36 11.46 18.15
C TRP A 18 -1.67 10.52 19.13
N ALA A 19 -0.41 10.13 18.90
CA ALA A 19 0.37 9.32 19.82
C ALA A 19 0.53 10.00 21.20
N ARG A 20 0.45 11.34 21.26
CA ARG A 20 0.48 12.11 22.52
C ARG A 20 -0.82 12.03 23.33
N ARG A 21 -1.91 11.50 22.77
CA ARG A 21 -3.25 11.48 23.39
C ARG A 21 -3.59 10.17 24.13
N PHE A 22 -2.59 9.37 24.48
CA PHE A 22 -2.76 8.08 25.18
C PHE A 22 -3.69 7.06 24.49
N ILE A 23 -3.91 7.22 23.18
CA ILE A 23 -4.59 6.23 22.34
C ILE A 23 -3.55 5.48 21.48
N PRO A 24 -3.68 4.16 21.26
CA PRO A 24 -2.84 3.44 20.33
C PRO A 24 -3.00 3.98 18.91
N VAL A 25 -1.88 4.26 18.24
CA VAL A 25 -1.82 4.71 16.85
C VAL A 25 -0.88 3.80 16.10
N TYR A 26 -1.35 3.25 14.98
CA TYR A 26 -0.57 2.38 14.12
C TYR A 26 -0.37 3.06 12.77
N ALA A 27 0.85 2.99 12.25
CA ALA A 27 1.20 3.50 10.93
C ALA A 27 2.08 2.47 10.23
N TYR A 28 1.87 2.30 8.93
CA TYR A 28 2.71 1.44 8.10
C TYR A 28 3.26 2.23 6.91
N GLN A 29 4.42 1.80 6.42
CA GLN A 29 4.96 2.22 5.14
C GLN A 29 5.01 0.99 4.22
N PHE A 30 4.19 1.00 3.18
CA PHE A 30 4.16 -0.09 2.21
C PHE A 30 5.34 0.04 1.24
N GLY A 31 6.11 -1.05 1.10
CA GLY A 31 7.35 -1.08 0.31
C GLY A 31 7.51 -2.32 -0.56
N TYR A 32 6.45 -3.13 -0.70
CA TYR A 32 6.48 -4.32 -1.55
C TYR A 32 6.17 -3.97 -3.00
N GLN A 33 7.08 -4.31 -3.91
CA GLN A 33 6.91 -4.14 -5.35
C GLN A 33 6.54 -5.48 -5.98
N GLY A 34 5.25 -5.67 -6.30
CA GLY A 34 4.77 -6.90 -6.91
C GLY A 34 4.57 -6.82 -8.43
N SER A 35 3.83 -7.79 -8.98
CA SER A 35 3.64 -7.94 -10.43
C SER A 35 2.85 -6.82 -11.10
N ALA A 36 1.99 -6.11 -10.36
CA ALA A 36 1.18 -4.99 -10.85
C ALA A 36 1.60 -3.67 -10.17
N SER A 37 1.56 -2.57 -10.92
CA SER A 37 1.75 -1.21 -10.37
C SER A 37 0.96 -0.18 -11.17
N HIS A 38 0.38 0.80 -10.48
CA HIS A 38 -0.31 1.93 -11.10
C HIS A 38 0.62 2.74 -12.02
N THR A 39 1.93 2.72 -11.77
CA THR A 39 2.89 3.43 -12.64
C THR A 39 3.06 2.77 -13.99
N SER A 40 3.03 1.43 -14.07
CA SER A 40 3.07 0.75 -15.36
C SER A 40 1.71 0.76 -16.07
N HIS A 41 0.61 0.86 -15.31
CA HIS A 41 -0.73 0.90 -15.89
C HIS A 41 -1.13 2.28 -16.43
N TYR A 42 -0.82 3.36 -15.73
CA TYR A 42 -1.17 4.75 -16.13
C TYR A 42 0.01 5.55 -16.67
N GLY A 43 1.24 5.06 -16.51
CA GLY A 43 2.47 5.78 -16.83
C GLY A 43 3.34 5.04 -17.85
N ASP A 44 4.64 4.97 -17.55
CA ASP A 44 5.65 4.35 -18.42
C ASP A 44 5.78 2.85 -18.09
N THR A 45 5.63 2.00 -19.10
CA THR A 45 5.66 0.53 -19.00
C THR A 45 7.08 -0.05 -18.91
N VAL A 46 8.10 0.74 -19.24
CA VAL A 46 9.51 0.33 -19.27
C VAL A 46 10.22 0.72 -17.98
N ARG A 47 9.99 1.93 -17.49
CA ARG A 47 10.66 2.45 -16.29
C ARG A 47 10.04 1.90 -15.00
N LYS A 48 10.88 1.48 -14.08
CA LYS A 48 10.48 1.07 -12.73
C LYS A 48 10.63 2.24 -11.76
N TYR A 49 9.50 2.78 -11.30
CA TYR A 49 9.45 3.90 -10.34
C TYR A 49 9.42 3.47 -8.87
N GLY A 50 9.47 2.16 -8.60
CA GLY A 50 9.29 1.58 -7.28
C GLY A 50 7.81 1.40 -6.93
N VAL A 51 7.48 1.56 -5.65
CA VAL A 51 6.10 1.43 -5.14
C VAL A 51 5.41 2.79 -5.22
N ALA A 52 4.32 2.84 -5.99
CA ALA A 52 3.59 4.06 -6.25
C ALA A 52 2.39 4.24 -5.30
N HIS A 53 1.80 5.43 -5.36
CA HIS A 53 0.53 5.68 -4.69
C HIS A 53 -0.54 4.68 -5.18
N ARG A 54 -1.27 4.08 -4.24
CA ARG A 54 -2.31 3.05 -4.42
C ARG A 54 -1.83 1.64 -4.75
N ASP A 55 -0.54 1.39 -4.86
CA ASP A 55 -0.05 0.03 -5.12
C ASP A 55 -0.34 -0.93 -3.95
N ASP A 56 -0.46 -0.42 -2.72
CA ASP A 56 -0.87 -1.21 -1.55
C ASP A 56 -2.31 -1.73 -1.64
N LEU A 57 -3.22 -0.95 -2.25
CA LEU A 57 -4.63 -1.34 -2.42
C LEU A 57 -4.82 -2.56 -3.34
N LEU A 58 -3.84 -2.83 -4.21
CA LEU A 58 -3.84 -4.01 -5.08
C LEU A 58 -3.81 -5.33 -4.29
N TYR A 59 -3.38 -5.28 -3.02
CA TYR A 59 -3.29 -6.44 -2.12
C TYR A 59 -4.41 -6.47 -1.07
N LEU A 60 -5.37 -5.53 -1.14
CA LEU A 60 -6.55 -5.49 -0.28
C LEU A 60 -7.85 -5.76 -1.04
N PHE A 61 -7.89 -5.36 -2.31
CA PHE A 61 -9.06 -5.47 -3.17
C PHE A 61 -8.69 -6.21 -4.45
N PRO A 62 -9.64 -6.90 -5.10
CA PRO A 62 -9.39 -7.65 -6.35
C PRO A 62 -9.27 -6.72 -7.57
N ILE A 63 -8.43 -5.67 -7.47
CA ILE A 63 -8.23 -4.65 -8.51
C ILE A 63 -7.38 -5.20 -9.65
N VAL A 64 -6.40 -6.05 -9.36
CA VAL A 64 -5.52 -6.64 -10.39
C VAL A 64 -6.35 -7.42 -11.41
N ASP A 65 -7.24 -8.30 -10.93
CA ASP A 65 -8.11 -9.10 -11.79
C ASP A 65 -9.08 -8.25 -12.62
N GLN A 66 -9.52 -7.11 -12.10
CA GLN A 66 -10.52 -6.25 -12.75
C GLN A 66 -9.92 -5.22 -13.71
N SER A 67 -8.71 -4.73 -13.42
CA SER A 67 -8.16 -3.54 -14.07
C SER A 67 -6.79 -3.75 -14.71
N PHE A 68 -6.06 -4.82 -14.37
CA PHE A 68 -4.70 -5.07 -14.87
C PHE A 68 -4.67 -6.26 -15.83
N SER A 69 -5.27 -6.07 -17.02
CA SER A 69 -5.32 -7.11 -18.05
C SER A 69 -3.94 -7.63 -18.43
N GLY A 70 -3.76 -8.96 -18.41
CA GLY A 70 -2.52 -9.62 -18.80
C GLY A 70 -1.44 -9.65 -17.71
N VAL A 71 -1.73 -9.17 -16.50
CA VAL A 71 -0.84 -9.32 -15.35
C VAL A 71 -1.24 -10.56 -14.56
N THR A 72 -0.29 -11.47 -14.34
CA THR A 72 -0.47 -12.62 -13.45
C THR A 72 0.25 -12.36 -12.14
N MET A 73 -0.49 -12.42 -11.02
CA MET A 73 0.09 -12.32 -9.69
C MET A 73 1.02 -13.50 -9.41
N SER A 74 2.21 -13.19 -8.89
CA SER A 74 3.19 -14.18 -8.45
C SER A 74 2.79 -14.80 -7.11
N LYS A 75 3.46 -15.90 -6.72
CA LYS A 75 3.26 -16.50 -5.39
C LYS A 75 3.48 -15.47 -4.26
N LYS A 76 4.50 -14.62 -4.37
CA LYS A 76 4.80 -13.57 -3.38
C LYS A 76 3.73 -12.49 -3.32
N ASP A 77 3.04 -12.22 -4.43
CA ASP A 77 1.93 -11.27 -4.44
C ASP A 77 0.75 -11.81 -3.64
N TYR A 78 0.43 -13.10 -3.78
CA TYR A 78 -0.59 -13.74 -2.95
C TYR A 78 -0.19 -13.80 -1.47
N GLU A 79 1.10 -14.06 -1.16
CA GLU A 79 1.60 -13.93 0.23
C GLU A 79 1.42 -12.51 0.78
N MET A 80 1.58 -11.48 -0.07
CA MET A 80 1.32 -10.10 0.33
C MET A 80 -0.18 -9.80 0.51
N VAL A 81 -1.07 -10.42 -0.28
CA VAL A 81 -2.52 -10.37 -0.06
C VAL A 81 -2.85 -10.90 1.34
N ASP A 82 -2.29 -12.07 1.71
CA ASP A 82 -2.52 -12.66 3.04
C ASP A 82 -2.01 -11.73 4.16
N ILE A 83 -0.83 -11.12 3.98
CA ILE A 83 -0.27 -10.16 4.94
C ILE A 83 -1.16 -8.93 5.08
N MET A 84 -1.55 -8.30 3.96
CA MET A 84 -2.31 -7.04 3.98
C MET A 84 -3.72 -7.25 4.50
N THR A 85 -4.43 -8.28 4.03
CA THR A 85 -5.78 -8.61 4.52
C THR A 85 -5.75 -9.04 5.99
N GLY A 86 -4.73 -9.82 6.39
CA GLY A 86 -4.51 -10.21 7.78
C GLY A 86 -4.23 -9.03 8.70
N LEU A 87 -3.39 -8.07 8.27
CA LEU A 87 -3.10 -6.85 9.03
C LEU A 87 -4.37 -6.05 9.30
N TRP A 88 -5.18 -5.78 8.27
CA TRP A 88 -6.42 -5.03 8.41
C TRP A 88 -7.51 -5.79 9.17
N TYR A 89 -7.63 -7.11 8.97
CA TYR A 89 -8.52 -7.97 9.76
C TYR A 89 -8.19 -7.92 11.25
N ASN A 90 -6.92 -8.08 11.60
CA ASN A 90 -6.48 -8.09 12.99
C ASN A 90 -6.70 -6.73 13.64
N PHE A 91 -6.38 -5.64 12.96
CA PHE A 91 -6.67 -4.29 13.47
C PHE A 91 -8.17 -4.08 13.72
N ALA A 92 -9.02 -4.50 12.77
CA ALA A 92 -10.48 -4.38 12.92
C ALA A 92 -11.03 -5.23 14.07
N LYS A 93 -10.42 -6.39 14.35
CA LYS A 93 -10.91 -7.34 15.35
C LYS A 93 -10.34 -7.09 16.75
N TYR A 94 -9.10 -6.65 16.85
CA TYR A 94 -8.35 -6.62 18.11
C TYR A 94 -7.85 -5.22 18.50
N GLY A 95 -7.89 -4.24 17.61
CA GLY A 95 -7.26 -2.92 17.79
C GLY A 95 -5.75 -2.99 17.65
#